data_AF-A0A9N9N8A5-F1
#
_entry.id   AF-A0A9N9N8A5-F1
#
_cell.length_a   1.000
_cell.length_b   1.000
_cell.length_c   1.000
_cell.angle_alpha   90.00
_cell.angle_beta   90.00
_cell.angle_gamma   90.00
#
_symmetry.space_group_name_H-M   'P 1'
#
loop_
_entity.id
_entity.type
_entity.pdbx_description
1 polymer ?
#
loop_
_entity_poly.entity_id
_entity_poly.type
_entity_poly.pdbx_seq_one_letter_code
_entity_poly.pdbx_strand_id
1 'polypeptide(L)'
;AQYRKLLVTNRVEEFDLAQENNSNITSVDILDAITFVNEKKTGILPNFEESESDRDQDDIINDDIKRIALELQDMIDKLNLQDPIIAEKFIYIDDEIPIEELSDEEIIAAVKSNLEKDNNIEEDDELELNLITNKEALSSLEKVVQYFKNLPDNISINYTELKVLSSLKSKINKNIQDSAKQSTLDNFM
;
A
#
# COMPACT_ATOMS: atom_id res chain seq x y z
N ALA A 1 -16.78 23.86 2.73
CA ALA A 1 -17.35 24.24 4.04
C ALA A 1 -18.88 24.35 4.01
N GLN A 2 -19.49 25.02 3.02
CA GLN A 2 -20.94 25.26 2.98
C GLN A 2 -21.81 23.99 2.93
N TYR A 3 -21.43 22.99 2.13
CA TYR A 3 -22.22 21.74 2.00
C TYR A 3 -22.32 20.96 3.31
N ARG A 4 -21.22 20.86 4.07
CA ARG A 4 -21.21 20.20 5.38
C ARG A 4 -22.10 20.94 6.39
N LYS A 5 -22.09 22.27 6.36
CA LYS A 5 -22.95 23.09 7.22
C LYS A 5 -24.43 22.86 6.90
N LEU A 6 -24.79 22.84 5.61
CA LEU A 6 -26.16 22.58 5.16
C LEU A 6 -26.64 21.17 5.54
N LEU A 7 -25.78 20.16 5.36
CA LEU A 7 -26.11 18.78 5.73
C LEU A 7 -26.38 18.64 7.23
N VAL A 8 -25.58 19.29 8.08
CA VAL A 8 -25.78 19.26 9.53
C VAL A 8 -27.07 19.99 9.92
N THR A 9 -27.36 21.15 9.32
CA THR A 9 -28.61 21.88 9.58
C THR A 9 -29.84 21.05 9.22
N ASN A 10 -29.86 20.44 8.04
CA ASN A 10 -31.00 19.61 7.61
C ASN A 10 -31.22 18.42 8.56
N ARG A 11 -30.14 17.77 9.02
CA ARG A 11 -30.25 16.63 9.96
C ARG A 11 -30.79 17.04 11.33
N VAL A 12 -30.44 18.23 11.81
CA VAL A 12 -30.96 18.76 13.08
C VAL A 12 -32.46 19.06 12.94
N GLU A 13 -32.87 19.68 11.84
CA GLU A 13 -34.29 19.97 11.57
C GLU A 13 -35.13 18.67 11.44
N GLU A 14 -34.61 17.64 10.77
CA GLU A 14 -35.27 16.33 10.67
C GLU A 14 -35.40 15.64 12.03
N PHE A 15 -34.38 15.75 12.89
CA PHE A 15 -34.41 15.22 14.25
C PHE A 15 -35.50 15.90 15.10
N ASP A 16 -35.57 17.23 15.05
CA ASP A 16 -36.54 18.01 15.82
C ASP A 16 -37.99 17.69 15.37
N LEU A 17 -38.22 17.58 14.06
CA LEU A 17 -39.53 17.18 13.51
C LEU A 17 -39.91 15.74 13.89
N ALA A 18 -38.95 14.82 13.95
CA ALA A 18 -39.21 13.44 14.35
C ALA A 18 -39.58 13.34 15.85
N GLN A 19 -38.90 14.12 16.70
CA GLN A 19 -39.23 14.24 18.12
C GLN A 19 -40.64 14.81 18.34
N GLU A 20 -41.01 15.88 17.62
CA GLU A 20 -42.33 16.52 17.74
C GLU A 20 -43.47 15.57 17.33
N ASN A 21 -43.25 14.77 16.29
CA ASN A 21 -44.24 13.84 15.77
C ASN A 21 -44.21 12.46 16.46
N ASN A 22 -43.33 12.25 17.45
CA ASN A 22 -43.09 10.98 18.13
C ASN A 22 -42.83 9.81 17.14
N SER A 23 -42.17 10.14 16.02
CA SER A 23 -41.81 9.20 14.96
C SER A 23 -40.35 8.78 15.15
N ASN A 24 -40.05 7.50 14.94
CA ASN A 24 -38.65 7.07 14.92
C ASN A 24 -37.94 7.72 13.73
N ILE A 25 -36.73 8.25 13.98
CA ILE A 25 -35.84 8.71 12.92
C ILE A 25 -35.41 7.46 12.17
N THR A 26 -35.91 7.29 10.95
CA THR A 26 -35.50 6.19 10.08
C THR A 26 -34.01 6.36 9.79
N SER A 27 -33.21 5.39 10.21
CA SER A 27 -31.80 5.32 9.83
C SER A 27 -31.75 5.21 8.31
N VAL A 28 -31.24 6.24 7.65
CA VAL A 28 -31.00 6.21 6.20
C VAL A 28 -29.87 5.23 5.95
N ASP A 29 -30.20 4.05 5.45
CA ASP A 29 -29.20 3.10 4.97
C ASP A 29 -28.67 3.56 3.60
N ILE A 30 -27.50 3.06 3.19
CA ILE A 30 -26.90 3.33 1.89
C ILE A 30 -27.89 2.97 0.76
N LEU A 31 -28.69 1.92 0.94
CA LEU A 31 -29.72 1.51 -0.02
C LEU A 31 -30.86 2.54 -0.15
N ASP A 32 -31.27 3.18 0.95
CA ASP A 32 -32.28 4.23 0.93
C ASP A 32 -31.77 5.48 0.20
N ALA A 33 -30.49 5.81 0.42
CA ALA A 33 -29.84 6.94 -0.25
C ALA A 33 -29.70 6.71 -1.76
N ILE A 34 -29.37 5.48 -2.19
CA ILE A 34 -29.28 5.11 -3.62
C ILE A 34 -30.67 5.17 -4.27
N THR A 35 -31.69 4.62 -3.61
CA THR A 35 -33.07 4.62 -4.12
C THR A 35 -33.59 6.04 -4.31
N PHE A 36 -33.37 6.93 -3.33
CA PHE A 36 -33.78 8.33 -3.41
C PHE A 36 -33.10 9.10 -4.57
N VAL A 37 -31.83 8.79 -4.84
CA VAL A 37 -31.07 9.38 -5.96
C VAL A 37 -31.53 8.80 -7.32
N ASN A 38 -32.02 7.56 -7.36
CA ASN A 38 -32.60 6.99 -8.58
C ASN A 38 -33.99 7.57 -8.89
N GLU A 39 -34.82 7.79 -7.87
CA GLU A 39 -36.16 8.40 -8.05
C GLU A 39 -36.06 9.87 -8.49
N LYS A 40 -35.12 10.62 -7.93
CA LYS A 40 -34.77 11.94 -8.44
C LYS A 40 -33.78 11.79 -9.57
N LYS A 41 -34.24 11.70 -10.82
CA LYS A 41 -33.43 11.78 -12.05
C LYS A 41 -32.49 13.00 -12.06
N THR A 42 -31.39 12.91 -11.33
CA THR A 42 -30.38 13.97 -11.17
C THR A 42 -29.40 13.95 -12.35
N GLY A 43 -29.47 12.93 -13.20
CA GLY A 43 -28.58 12.76 -14.36
C GLY A 43 -27.13 12.44 -14.00
N ILE A 44 -26.86 12.12 -12.72
CA ILE A 44 -25.51 11.84 -12.22
C ILE A 44 -25.13 10.37 -12.44
N LEU A 45 -26.09 9.45 -12.42
CA LEU A 45 -25.88 8.04 -12.70
C LEU A 45 -26.27 7.70 -14.15
N PRO A 46 -25.52 6.83 -14.84
CA PRO A 46 -25.87 6.36 -16.16
C PRO A 46 -27.24 5.67 -16.11
N ASN A 47 -28.11 5.97 -17.07
CA ASN A 47 -29.37 5.25 -17.26
C ASN A 47 -29.03 3.78 -17.56
N PHE A 48 -29.17 2.91 -16.57
CA PHE A 48 -29.17 1.49 -16.81
C PHE A 48 -30.55 1.15 -17.37
N GLU A 49 -30.69 1.24 -18.70
CA GLU A 49 -31.73 0.46 -19.37
C GLU A 49 -31.33 -1.00 -19.16
N GLU A 50 -32.17 -1.77 -18.46
CA GLU A 50 -32.08 -3.22 -18.41
C GLU A 50 -32.16 -3.76 -19.84
N SER A 51 -31.00 -3.88 -20.50
CA SER A 51 -30.87 -4.70 -21.69
C SER A 51 -30.71 -6.13 -21.21
N GLU A 52 -31.78 -6.92 -21.32
CA GLU A 52 -31.68 -8.37 -21.19
C GLU A 52 -30.72 -8.92 -22.25
N SER A 53 -29.51 -9.32 -21.82
CA SER A 53 -28.62 -10.15 -22.63
C SER A 53 -27.75 -11.05 -21.74
N ASP A 54 -28.39 -11.91 -20.95
CA ASP A 54 -27.72 -12.87 -20.06
C ASP A 54 -27.23 -14.14 -20.77
N ARG A 55 -26.77 -14.07 -22.04
CA ARG A 55 -26.42 -15.31 -22.78
C ARG A 55 -25.13 -15.38 -23.57
N ASP A 56 -24.21 -14.42 -23.44
CA ASP A 56 -22.91 -14.49 -24.15
C ASP A 56 -21.68 -14.19 -23.26
N GLN A 57 -21.85 -13.89 -21.97
CA GLN A 57 -20.73 -13.40 -21.15
C GLN A 57 -19.87 -14.54 -20.56
N ASP A 58 -20.49 -15.67 -20.18
CA ASP A 58 -19.79 -16.80 -19.56
C ASP A 58 -18.86 -17.55 -20.53
N ASP A 59 -19.25 -17.66 -21.82
CA ASP A 59 -18.44 -18.32 -22.84
C ASP A 59 -17.18 -17.50 -23.20
N ILE A 60 -17.30 -16.17 -23.24
CA ILE A 60 -16.16 -15.27 -23.50
C ILE A 60 -15.15 -15.33 -22.35
N ILE A 61 -15.62 -15.33 -21.10
CA ILE A 61 -14.76 -15.39 -19.91
C ILE A 61 -13.97 -16.71 -19.87
N ASN A 62 -14.61 -17.83 -20.23
CA ASN A 62 -13.96 -19.14 -20.26
C ASN A 62 -12.84 -19.24 -21.30
N ASP A 63 -13.02 -18.62 -22.47
CA ASP A 63 -11.99 -18.63 -23.52
C ASP A 63 -10.78 -17.74 -23.17
N ASP A 64 -10.99 -16.63 -22.48
CA ASP A 64 -9.90 -15.81 -21.97
C ASP A 64 -9.08 -16.52 -20.88
N ILE A 65 -9.74 -17.23 -19.97
CA ILE A 65 -9.05 -18.01 -18.92
C ILE A 65 -8.19 -19.11 -19.56
N LYS A 66 -8.71 -19.83 -20.56
CA LYS A 66 -7.94 -20.85 -21.29
C LYS A 66 -6.74 -20.24 -22.01
N ARG A 67 -6.92 -19.08 -22.64
CA ARG A 67 -5.82 -18.36 -23.31
C ARG A 67 -4.73 -17.97 -22.33
N ILE A 68 -5.10 -17.41 -21.19
CA ILE A 68 -4.14 -17.03 -20.12
C ILE A 68 -3.41 -18.26 -19.59
N ALA A 69 -4.11 -19.37 -19.35
CA ALA A 69 -3.48 -20.62 -18.91
C ALA A 69 -2.45 -21.16 -19.93
N LEU A 70 -2.75 -21.08 -21.23
CA LEU A 70 -1.81 -21.46 -22.30
C LEU A 70 -0.58 -20.55 -22.36
N GLU A 71 -0.77 -19.23 -22.25
CA GLU A 71 0.33 -18.26 -22.22
C GLU A 71 1.24 -18.48 -21.00
N LEU A 72 0.65 -18.76 -19.83
CA LEU A 72 1.38 -19.10 -18.62
C LEU A 72 2.17 -20.40 -18.77
N GLN A 73 1.60 -21.43 -19.40
CA GLN A 73 2.32 -22.68 -19.65
C GLN A 73 3.54 -22.46 -20.56
N ASP A 74 3.40 -21.66 -21.62
CA ASP A 74 4.52 -21.31 -22.51
C ASP A 74 5.62 -20.53 -21.77
N MET A 75 5.25 -19.69 -20.80
CA MET A 75 6.22 -19.00 -19.93
C MET A 75 6.93 -19.96 -18.98
N ILE A 76 6.21 -20.90 -18.38
CA ILE A 76 6.76 -21.93 -17.49
C ILE A 76 7.73 -22.84 -18.26
N ASP A 77 7.36 -23.29 -19.45
CA ASP A 77 8.18 -24.18 -20.28
C ASP A 77 9.53 -23.53 -20.66
N LYS A 78 9.55 -22.19 -20.81
CA LYS A 78 10.78 -21.41 -21.05
C LYS A 78 11.73 -21.35 -19.86
N LEU A 79 11.26 -21.60 -18.64
CA LEU A 79 12.10 -21.54 -17.44
C LEU A 79 13.04 -22.76 -17.31
N ASN A 80 12.87 -23.80 -18.16
CA ASN A 80 13.72 -25.00 -18.20
C ASN A 80 13.99 -25.61 -16.81
N LEU A 81 12.92 -25.71 -16.02
CA LEU A 81 12.95 -26.30 -14.68
C LEU A 81 13.07 -27.83 -14.79
N GLN A 82 13.79 -28.44 -13.85
CA GLN A 82 13.94 -29.91 -13.80
C GLN A 82 12.60 -30.63 -13.55
N ASP A 83 11.66 -29.94 -12.89
CA ASP A 83 10.29 -30.36 -12.63
C ASP A 83 9.36 -29.13 -12.69
N PRO A 84 8.91 -28.73 -13.90
CA PRO A 84 8.08 -27.54 -14.07
C PRO A 84 6.66 -27.79 -13.58
N ILE A 85 6.14 -26.86 -12.78
CA ILE A 85 4.72 -26.85 -12.36
C ILE A 85 3.82 -26.62 -13.57
N ILE A 86 2.69 -27.31 -13.69
CA ILE A 86 1.72 -27.03 -14.75
C ILE A 86 0.94 -25.73 -14.46
N ALA A 87 0.58 -24.98 -15.49
CA ALA A 87 -0.09 -23.67 -15.34
C ALA A 87 -1.39 -23.75 -14.53
N GLU A 88 -2.18 -24.81 -14.70
CA GLU A 88 -3.40 -25.06 -13.91
C GLU A 88 -3.08 -25.17 -12.41
N LYS A 89 -2.08 -25.97 -12.06
CA LYS A 89 -1.63 -26.13 -10.66
C LYS A 89 -1.03 -24.84 -10.11
N PHE A 90 -0.34 -24.07 -10.94
CA PHE A 90 0.20 -22.77 -10.56
C PHE A 90 -0.91 -21.75 -10.23
N ILE A 91 -2.01 -21.75 -10.98
CA ILE A 91 -3.16 -20.86 -10.74
C ILE A 91 -3.82 -21.15 -9.38
N TYR A 92 -3.88 -22.42 -8.97
CA TYR A 92 -4.53 -22.86 -7.73
C TYR A 92 -3.55 -23.23 -6.62
N ILE A 93 -2.30 -22.76 -6.68
CA ILE A 93 -1.27 -23.18 -5.73
C ILE A 93 -1.63 -22.79 -4.28
N ASP A 94 -2.29 -21.65 -4.10
CA ASP A 94 -2.71 -21.15 -2.78
C ASP A 94 -3.93 -21.91 -2.22
N ASP A 95 -4.71 -22.57 -3.08
CA ASP A 95 -5.89 -23.35 -2.67
C ASP A 95 -5.52 -24.74 -2.13
N GLU A 96 -4.37 -25.28 -2.53
CA GLU A 96 -3.85 -26.58 -2.07
C GLU A 96 -3.04 -26.45 -0.77
N ILE A 97 -2.64 -25.25 -0.36
CA ILE A 97 -1.93 -25.03 0.89
C ILE A 97 -2.98 -25.00 2.00
N PRO A 98 -3.02 -25.98 2.93
CA PRO A 98 -3.80 -25.81 4.13
C PRO A 98 -3.20 -24.59 4.84
N ILE A 99 -3.94 -23.49 4.86
CA ILE A 99 -3.64 -22.38 5.75
C ILE A 99 -3.88 -22.97 7.13
N GLU A 100 -2.81 -23.46 7.77
CA GLU A 100 -2.85 -23.85 9.17
C GLU A 100 -3.27 -22.58 9.92
N GLU A 101 -4.55 -22.54 10.31
CA GLU A 101 -5.10 -21.41 11.05
C GLU A 101 -4.32 -21.32 12.36
N LEU A 102 -3.37 -20.39 12.40
CA LEU A 102 -2.62 -20.10 13.61
C LEU A 102 -3.62 -19.72 14.70
N SER A 103 -3.54 -20.40 15.84
CA SER A 103 -4.32 -20.01 17.01
C SER A 103 -3.92 -18.62 17.48
N ASP A 104 -4.84 -17.91 18.14
CA ASP A 104 -4.56 -16.63 18.78
C ASP A 104 -3.35 -16.74 19.72
N GLU A 105 -3.18 -17.88 20.39
CA GLU A 105 -2.02 -18.16 21.24
C GLU A 105 -0.69 -18.21 20.47
N GLU A 106 -0.67 -18.83 19.29
CA GLU A 106 0.52 -18.90 18.42
C GLU A 106 0.86 -17.54 17.82
N ILE A 107 -0.16 -16.77 17.43
CA ILE A 107 0.01 -15.39 16.95
C ILE A 107 0.60 -14.52 18.06
N ILE A 108 0.04 -14.58 19.27
CA ILE A 108 0.54 -13.84 20.43
C ILE A 108 1.97 -14.28 20.78
N ALA A 109 2.28 -15.57 20.71
CA ALA A 109 3.62 -16.09 20.97
C ALA A 109 4.64 -15.60 19.92
N ALA A 110 4.29 -15.60 18.63
CA ALA A 110 5.14 -15.09 17.56
C ALA A 110 5.40 -13.58 17.71
N VAL A 111 4.37 -12.79 18.02
CA VAL A 111 4.50 -11.34 18.24
C VAL A 111 5.36 -11.05 19.47
N LYS A 112 5.15 -11.76 20.58
CA LYS A 112 5.98 -11.63 21.79
C LYS A 112 7.42 -12.07 21.54
N SER A 113 7.62 -13.17 20.81
CA SER A 113 8.97 -13.65 20.46
C SER A 113 9.71 -12.65 19.58
N ASN A 114 9.03 -11.93 18.69
CA ASN A 114 9.64 -10.85 17.91
C ASN A 114 9.97 -9.63 18.78
N LEU A 115 9.13 -9.28 19.75
CA LEU A 115 9.42 -8.19 20.71
C LEU A 115 10.59 -8.51 21.66
N GLU A 116 10.73 -9.78 22.05
CA GLU A 116 11.85 -10.26 22.87
C GLU A 116 13.15 -10.34 22.04
N LYS A 117 13.06 -10.69 20.75
CA LYS A 117 14.20 -10.65 19.80
C LYS A 117 14.64 -9.22 19.47
N ASP A 118 13.74 -8.24 19.44
CA ASP A 118 14.08 -6.82 19.26
C ASP A 118 14.95 -6.26 20.41
N ASN A 119 14.99 -6.95 21.56
CA ASN A 119 15.87 -6.64 22.68
C ASN A 119 17.18 -7.47 22.70
N ASN A 120 17.32 -8.48 21.84
CA ASN A 120 18.50 -9.33 21.69
C ASN A 120 18.64 -9.78 20.23
N ILE A 121 18.97 -8.84 19.35
CA ILE A 121 19.29 -9.16 17.96
C ILE A 121 20.73 -9.72 17.92
N GLU A 122 20.83 -11.05 17.96
CA GLU A 122 21.80 -11.76 17.12
C GLU A 122 21.04 -12.07 15.82
N GLU A 123 21.41 -11.37 14.75
CA GLU A 123 20.89 -11.51 13.38
C GLU A 123 21.11 -12.94 12.87
N ASP A 124 20.01 -13.63 12.55
CA ASP A 124 20.00 -14.90 11.83
C ASP A 124 19.74 -14.60 10.34
N ASP A 125 20.81 -14.72 9.56
CA ASP A 125 20.99 -15.02 8.13
C ASP A 125 19.79 -14.99 7.14
N GLU A 126 18.86 -14.04 7.25
CA GLU A 126 17.95 -13.68 6.15
C GLU A 126 18.52 -12.49 5.37
N LEU A 127 19.35 -12.80 4.37
CA LEU A 127 19.84 -11.89 3.32
C LEU A 127 20.11 -10.47 3.83
N GLU A 128 21.32 -10.23 4.36
CA GLU A 128 21.85 -8.90 4.64
C GLU A 128 21.72 -7.98 3.40
N LEU A 129 20.53 -7.43 3.19
CA LEU A 129 20.37 -6.14 2.55
C LEU A 129 21.05 -5.20 3.54
N ASN A 130 22.33 -4.97 3.28
CA ASN A 130 23.15 -3.96 3.92
C ASN A 130 22.48 -2.59 3.69
N LEU A 131 21.40 -2.34 4.43
CA LEU A 131 20.58 -1.15 4.37
C LEU A 131 21.38 -0.05 5.06
N ILE A 132 22.19 0.64 4.27
CA ILE A 132 22.97 1.78 4.74
C ILE A 132 22.01 2.81 5.32
N THR A 133 22.10 3.03 6.62
CA THR A 133 21.24 4.01 7.30
C THR A 133 21.55 5.43 6.81
N ASN A 134 20.59 6.35 6.87
CA ASN A 134 20.84 7.76 6.50
C ASN A 134 22.03 8.38 7.28
N LYS A 135 22.22 7.97 8.54
CA LYS A 135 23.34 8.39 9.39
C LYS A 135 24.67 7.85 8.88
N GLU A 136 24.70 6.58 8.48
CA GLU A 136 25.87 5.93 7.93
C GLU A 136 26.25 6.46 6.55
N ALA A 137 25.26 6.68 5.67
CA ALA A 137 25.44 7.31 4.38
C ALA A 137 26.02 8.73 4.53
N LEU A 138 25.51 9.51 5.50
CA LEU A 138 26.02 10.84 5.79
C LEU A 138 27.48 10.81 6.30
N SER A 139 27.79 9.90 7.22
CA SER A 139 29.16 9.74 7.75
C SER A 139 30.15 9.32 6.66
N SER A 140 29.75 8.38 5.81
CA SER A 140 30.57 7.91 4.69
C SER A 140 30.81 9.02 3.66
N LEU A 141 29.78 9.79 3.32
CA LEU A 141 29.92 10.92 2.42
C LEU A 141 30.84 12.02 3.00
N GLU A 142 30.80 12.25 4.31
CA GLU A 142 31.69 13.18 4.98
C GLU A 142 33.16 12.75 4.90
N LYS A 143 33.44 11.45 5.05
CA LYS A 143 34.78 10.89 4.84
C LYS A 143 35.27 11.10 3.40
N VAL A 144 34.41 10.88 2.41
CA VAL A 144 34.74 11.11 0.98
C VAL A 144 35.04 12.58 0.72
N VAL A 145 34.21 13.50 1.23
CA VAL A 145 34.45 14.95 1.11
C VAL A 145 35.76 15.34 1.80
N GLN A 146 36.07 14.75 2.96
CA GLN A 146 37.29 15.03 3.71
C GLN A 146 38.54 14.51 2.99
N TYR A 147 38.47 13.33 2.38
CA TYR A 147 39.55 12.80 1.53
C TYR A 147 39.88 13.78 0.40
N PHE A 148 38.85 14.25 -0.29
CA PHE A 148 38.99 15.20 -1.39
C PHE A 148 39.47 16.59 -1.00
N LYS A 149 39.32 16.99 0.27
CA LYS A 149 39.92 18.22 0.81
C LYS A 149 41.40 18.08 1.14
N ASN A 150 41.90 16.87 1.40
CA ASN A 150 43.28 16.60 1.82
C ASN A 150 44.06 15.84 0.74
N LEU A 151 43.76 16.13 -0.51
CA LEU A 151 44.29 15.36 -1.63
C LEU A 151 45.79 15.61 -1.80
N PRO A 152 46.59 14.58 -2.09
CA PRO A 152 47.96 14.79 -2.54
C PRO A 152 47.98 15.58 -3.86
N ASP A 153 49.01 16.42 -4.05
CA ASP A 153 49.16 17.37 -5.17
C ASP A 153 49.13 16.73 -6.58
N ASN A 154 49.11 15.40 -6.67
CA ASN A 154 49.12 14.63 -7.91
C ASN A 154 47.72 14.27 -8.44
N ILE A 155 46.65 14.54 -7.69
CA ILE A 155 45.27 14.32 -8.12
C ILE A 155 44.58 15.69 -8.11
N SER A 156 43.83 15.99 -9.16
CA SER A 156 43.03 17.23 -9.26
C SER A 156 41.56 16.86 -9.36
N ILE A 157 40.73 17.53 -8.58
CA ILE A 157 39.28 17.33 -8.54
C ILE A 157 38.62 18.57 -9.11
N ASN A 158 37.61 18.34 -9.95
CA ASN A 158 36.83 19.43 -10.49
C ASN A 158 35.93 20.04 -9.39
N TYR A 159 35.85 21.37 -9.35
CA TYR A 159 34.93 22.09 -8.47
C TYR A 159 33.47 21.59 -8.62
N THR A 160 33.05 21.20 -9.83
CA THR A 160 31.71 20.64 -10.06
C THR A 160 31.48 19.32 -9.32
N GLU A 161 32.49 18.47 -9.19
CA GLU A 161 32.42 17.17 -8.50
C GLU A 161 32.26 17.38 -6.99
N LEU A 162 33.02 18.31 -6.40
CA LEU A 162 32.83 18.72 -5.00
C LEU A 162 31.46 19.36 -4.74
N LYS A 163 30.96 20.14 -5.71
CA LYS A 163 29.62 20.74 -5.65
C LYS A 163 28.52 19.67 -5.66
N VAL A 164 28.69 18.59 -6.41
CA VAL A 164 27.74 17.46 -6.41
C VAL A 164 27.75 16.76 -5.04
N LEU A 165 28.92 16.46 -4.47
CA LEU A 165 29.03 15.80 -3.16
C LEU A 165 28.40 16.64 -2.04
N SER A 166 28.68 17.95 -2.01
CA SER A 166 28.05 18.87 -1.06
C SER A 166 26.54 18.99 -1.25
N SER A 167 26.04 18.93 -2.48
CA SER A 167 24.61 18.92 -2.76
C SER A 167 23.95 17.63 -2.25
N LEU A 168 24.60 16.48 -2.41
CA LEU A 168 24.13 15.20 -1.86
C LEU A 168 24.11 15.22 -0.33
N LYS A 169 25.14 15.76 0.32
CA LYS A 169 25.18 15.94 1.78
C LYS A 169 23.99 16.73 2.29
N SER A 170 23.67 17.84 1.63
CA SER A 170 22.52 18.68 1.98
C SER A 170 21.18 17.95 1.82
N LYS A 171 21.03 17.13 0.77
CA LYS A 171 19.81 16.33 0.55
C LYS A 171 19.61 15.27 1.63
N ILE A 172 20.66 14.52 1.98
CA ILE A 172 20.59 13.50 3.04
C ILE A 172 20.27 14.16 4.39
N ASN A 173 20.92 15.28 4.72
CA ASN A 173 20.62 16.04 5.94
C ASN A 173 19.15 16.51 5.99
N LYS A 174 18.63 17.01 4.87
CA LYS A 174 17.22 17.43 4.79
C LYS A 174 16.30 16.25 5.07
N ASN A 175 16.57 15.08 4.48
CA ASN A 175 15.78 13.87 4.71
C ASN A 175 15.76 13.47 6.19
N ILE A 176 16.91 13.48 6.87
CA ILE A 176 17.02 13.17 8.31
C ILE A 176 16.19 14.15 9.15
N GLN A 177 16.22 15.44 8.82
CA GLN A 177 15.45 16.45 9.54
C GLN A 177 13.95 16.31 9.33
N ASP A 178 13.52 16.01 8.09
CA ASP A 178 12.12 15.85 7.76
C ASP A 178 11.55 14.56 8.38
N SER A 179 12.32 13.45 8.40
CA SER A 179 11.93 12.23 9.11
C SER A 179 11.80 12.43 10.63
N ALA A 180 12.68 13.23 11.24
CA ALA A 180 12.59 13.53 12.66
C ALA A 180 11.35 14.36 13.01
N LYS A 181 10.94 15.30 12.14
CA LYS A 181 9.71 16.08 12.31
C LYS A 181 8.46 15.22 12.16
N GLN A 182 8.43 14.28 11.20
CA GLN A 182 7.30 13.37 11.01
C GLN A 182 7.06 12.51 12.25
N SER A 183 8.12 11.89 12.78
CA SER A 183 8.07 11.11 14.02
C SER A 183 7.60 11.95 15.23
N THR A 184 7.93 13.25 15.27
CA THR A 184 7.46 14.13 16.34
C THR A 184 5.97 14.41 16.22
N LEU A 185 5.43 14.61 15.01
CA LEU A 185 4.01 14.88 14.78
C LEU A 185 3.14 13.64 15.07
N ASP A 186 3.61 12.45 14.67
CA ASP A 186 2.89 11.19 14.89
C ASP A 186 2.74 10.86 16.38
N ASN A 187 3.64 11.38 17.25
CA ASN A 187 3.53 11.24 18.70
C ASN A 187 2.49 12.16 19.36
N PHE A 188 1.87 13.08 18.62
CA PHE A 188 0.86 14.03 19.12
C PHE A 188 -0.56 13.79 18.56
N MET A 189 -0.75 12.78 17.70
CA MET A 189 -2.06 12.32 17.21
C MET A 189 -2.55 11.12 18.00
#